data_AF-A0A7J3NSE6-F1
#
_entry.id   AF-A0A7J3NSE6-F1
#
_cell.length_a   1.000
_cell.length_b   1.000
_cell.length_c   1.000
_cell.angle_alpha   90.00
_cell.angle_beta   90.00
_cell.angle_gamma   90.00
#
_symmetry.space_group_name_H-M   'P 1'
#
loop_
_entity.id
_entity.type
_entity.pdbx_description
1 polymer ?
#
loop_
_entity_poly.entity_id
_entity_poly.type
_entity_poly.pdbx_seq_one_letter_code
_entity_poly.pdbx_strand_id
1 'polypeptide(L)'
;MNSIYEYVSRIEETCGQESNFVVFLKYERSREAIEKILKKSELQRSISSIIYDLKFKGASLRLYSSGKILIKNVKEKETLLKVLSELLL
;
A
#
# COMPACT_ATOMS: atom_id res chain seq x y z
N MET A 1 -6.82 -11.28 -16.74
CA MET A 1 -7.15 -9.99 -16.12
C MET A 1 -6.44 -9.97 -14.78
N ASN A 2 -5.36 -9.20 -14.65
CA ASN A 2 -4.62 -9.15 -13.39
C ASN A 2 -5.47 -8.42 -12.35
N SER A 3 -5.70 -9.07 -11.22
CA SER A 3 -6.46 -8.49 -10.10
C SER A 3 -5.53 -8.07 -8.98
N ILE A 4 -5.86 -7.00 -8.26
CA ILE A 4 -5.11 -6.61 -7.06
C ILE A 4 -5.03 -7.76 -6.03
N TYR A 5 -5.99 -8.69 -6.04
CA TYR A 5 -6.01 -9.85 -5.16
C TYR A 5 -4.95 -10.89 -5.49
N GLU A 6 -4.22 -10.75 -6.62
CA GLU A 6 -3.00 -11.52 -6.87
C GLU A 6 -1.87 -11.08 -5.93
N TYR A 7 -1.87 -9.82 -5.50
CA TYR A 7 -0.83 -9.24 -4.65
C TYR A 7 -1.29 -9.03 -3.21
N VAL A 8 -2.59 -8.77 -2.98
CA VAL A 8 -3.15 -8.45 -1.66
C VAL A 8 -3.73 -9.71 -1.00
N SER A 9 -3.29 -10.00 0.23
CA SER A 9 -3.81 -11.11 1.04
C SER A 9 -5.03 -10.69 1.86
N ARG A 10 -4.99 -9.52 2.49
CA ARG A 10 -6.10 -8.96 3.26
C ARG A 10 -6.02 -7.44 3.40
N ILE A 11 -7.16 -6.82 3.67
CA ILE A 11 -7.31 -5.40 3.96
C ILE A 11 -8.06 -5.27 5.28
N GLU A 12 -7.52 -4.50 6.20
CA GLU A 12 -8.11 -4.19 7.51
C GLU A 12 -8.35 -2.67 7.57
N GLU A 13 -9.51 -2.27 8.09
CA GLU A 13 -9.82 -0.87 8.39
C GLU A 13 -9.61 -0.62 9.88
N THR A 14 -8.92 0.47 10.23
CA THR A 14 -8.69 0.81 11.64
C THR A 14 -9.85 1.61 12.20
N CYS A 15 -10.34 1.24 13.38
CA CYS A 15 -11.32 2.04 14.12
C CYS A 15 -10.65 3.31 14.68
N GLY A 16 -10.97 4.47 14.13
CA GLY A 16 -10.46 5.79 14.55
C GLY A 16 -11.19 6.93 13.85
N GLN A 17 -11.00 8.17 14.31
CA GLN A 17 -11.64 9.35 13.69
C GLN A 17 -11.22 9.57 12.23
N GLU A 18 -10.02 9.11 11.86
CA GLU A 18 -9.58 9.02 10.48
C GLU A 18 -9.53 7.54 10.07
N SER A 19 -10.37 7.13 9.10
CA SER A 19 -10.31 5.80 8.50
C SER A 19 -8.95 5.61 7.83
N ASN A 20 -8.10 4.77 8.42
CA ASN A 20 -6.87 4.29 7.80
C ASN A 20 -7.05 2.83 7.40
N PHE A 21 -6.32 2.43 6.36
CA PHE A 21 -6.33 1.06 5.88
C PHE A 21 -4.97 0.41 6.06
N VAL A 22 -4.99 -0.82 6.56
CA VAL A 22 -3.82 -1.69 6.60
C VAL A 22 -3.99 -2.74 5.53
N VAL A 23 -3.08 -2.75 4.57
CA VAL A 23 -3.05 -3.72 3.47
C VAL A 23 -1.89 -4.68 3.71
N PHE A 24 -2.18 -5.96 3.61
CA PHE A 24 -1.17 -7.01 3.69
C PHE A 24 -0.99 -7.61 2.30
N LEU A 25 0.26 -7.69 1.87
CA LEU A 25 0.61 -8.36 0.63
C LEU A 25 0.69 -9.88 0.85
N LYS A 26 0.52 -10.64 -0.24
CA LYS A 26 0.80 -12.08 -0.26
C LYS A 26 2.30 -12.31 -0.20
N TYR A 27 2.74 -13.28 0.60
CA TYR A 27 4.16 -13.52 0.84
C TYR A 27 4.92 -13.78 -0.47
N GLU A 28 4.36 -14.64 -1.31
CA GLU A 28 4.93 -15.07 -2.59
C GLU A 28 4.97 -13.96 -3.66
N ARG A 29 4.18 -12.89 -3.50
CA ARG A 29 4.17 -11.73 -4.41
C ARG A 29 4.68 -10.43 -3.77
N SER A 30 5.08 -10.48 -2.50
CA SER A 30 5.40 -9.28 -1.71
C SER A 30 6.55 -8.48 -2.31
N ARG A 31 7.63 -9.15 -2.74
CA ARG A 31 8.79 -8.52 -3.36
C ARG A 31 8.41 -7.77 -4.64
N GLU A 32 7.68 -8.44 -5.54
CA GLU A 32 7.22 -7.85 -6.81
C GLU A 32 6.32 -6.63 -6.55
N ALA A 33 5.36 -6.76 -5.63
CA ALA A 33 4.47 -5.67 -5.25
C ALA A 33 5.22 -4.47 -4.64
N ILE A 34 6.19 -4.71 -3.76
CA ILE A 34 7.04 -3.67 -3.17
C ILE A 34 7.79 -2.91 -4.27
N GLU A 35 8.42 -3.62 -5.21
CA GLU A 35 9.13 -2.99 -6.32
C GLU A 35 8.20 -2.15 -7.21
N LYS A 36 6.99 -2.64 -7.49
CA LYS A 36 5.99 -1.86 -8.25
C LYS A 36 5.56 -0.59 -7.51
N ILE A 37 5.28 -0.69 -6.21
CA ILE A 37 4.88 0.46 -5.38
C ILE A 37 5.99 1.50 -5.35
N LEU A 38 7.23 1.09 -5.07
CA LEU A 38 8.38 2.00 -5.01
C LEU A 38 8.66 2.70 -6.35
N LYS A 39 8.41 2.04 -7.48
CA LYS A 39 8.58 2.63 -8.82
C LYS A 39 7.52 3.67 -9.17
N LYS A 40 6.30 3.55 -8.62
CA LYS A 40 5.15 4.40 -8.99
C LYS A 40 4.86 5.50 -7.98
N SER A 41 5.46 5.46 -6.80
CA SER A 41 5.21 6.40 -5.71
C SER A 41 6.39 7.33 -5.47
N GLU A 42 6.12 8.49 -4.86
CA GLU A 42 7.12 9.46 -4.48
C GLU A 42 7.70 9.09 -3.11
N LEU A 43 8.99 8.74 -3.05
CA LEU A 43 9.68 8.45 -1.79
C LEU A 43 9.90 9.73 -0.98
N GLN A 44 9.27 9.82 0.19
CA GLN A 44 9.46 10.93 1.13
C GLN A 44 10.60 10.66 2.10
N ARG A 45 10.66 9.43 2.63
CA ARG A 45 11.69 9.02 3.61
C ARG A 45 11.87 7.51 3.56
N SER A 46 13.10 7.05 3.82
CA SER A 46 13.40 5.64 4.11
C SER A 46 14.10 5.50 5.45
N ILE A 47 13.87 4.37 6.14
CA ILE A 47 14.54 4.00 7.37
C ILE A 47 15.15 2.61 7.17
N SER A 48 16.47 2.57 7.03
CA SER A 48 17.28 1.34 6.88
C SER A 48 16.75 0.36 5.83
N SER A 49 16.09 0.85 4.78
CA SER A 49 15.42 0.01 3.77
C SER A 49 14.34 -0.95 4.31
N ILE A 50 13.92 -0.77 5.56
CA ILE A 50 12.87 -1.56 6.23
C ILE A 50 11.53 -0.84 6.13
N ILE A 51 11.55 0.49 6.23
CA ILE A 51 10.36 1.34 6.19
C ILE A 51 10.54 2.39 5.10
N TYR A 52 9.50 2.56 4.28
CA TYR A 52 9.43 3.59 3.25
C TYR A 52 8.15 4.40 3.46
N ASP A 53 8.32 5.70 3.72
CA ASP A 53 7.21 6.66 3.70
C ASP A 53 7.11 7.24 2.29
N LEU A 54 5.94 7.07 1.69
CA LEU A 54 5.67 7.31 0.28
C LEU A 54 4.42 8.20 0.13
N LYS A 55 4.36 8.96 -0.95
CA LYS A 55 3.15 9.63 -1.41
C LYS A 55 2.73 9.12 -2.78
N PHE A 56 1.42 8.97 -2.97
CA PHE A 56 0.85 8.63 -4.27
C PHE A 56 -0.53 9.27 -4.41
N LYS A 57 -0.68 10.19 -5.37
CA LYS A 57 -1.97 10.86 -5.69
C LYS A 57 -2.73 11.37 -4.45
N GLY A 58 -2.02 11.97 -3.49
CA GLY A 58 -2.60 12.50 -2.24
C GLY A 58 -2.76 11.48 -1.10
N ALA A 59 -2.66 10.18 -1.38
CA ALA A 59 -2.57 9.15 -0.36
C ALA A 59 -1.16 9.09 0.24
N SER A 60 -1.09 8.91 1.56
CA SER A 60 0.17 8.67 2.26
C SER A 60 0.30 7.18 2.55
N LEU A 61 1.41 6.57 2.15
CA LEU A 61 1.67 5.15 2.34
C LEU A 61 2.92 4.97 3.18
N ARG A 62 2.82 4.14 4.22
CA ARG A 62 3.98 3.58 4.91
C ARG A 62 4.11 2.12 4.54
N LEU A 63 5.10 1.83 3.72
CA LEU A 63 5.43 0.49 3.25
C LEU A 63 6.51 -0.12 4.14
N TYR A 64 6.26 -1.32 4.64
CA TYR A 64 7.22 -2.12 5.38
C TYR A 64 7.78 -3.21 4.45
N SER A 65 9.07 -3.50 4.55
CA SER A 65 9.72 -4.58 3.78
C SER A 65 9.12 -5.96 4.02
N SER A 66 8.35 -6.15 5.10
CA SER A 66 7.56 -7.35 5.39
C SER A 66 6.29 -7.50 4.54
N GLY A 67 5.97 -6.53 3.70
CA GLY A 67 4.76 -6.54 2.87
C GLY A 67 3.50 -5.99 3.55
N LYS A 68 3.64 -5.35 4.72
CA LYS A 68 2.58 -4.55 5.33
C LYS A 68 2.59 -3.14 4.73
N ILE A 69 1.42 -2.58 4.49
CA ILE A 69 1.23 -1.20 4.04
C ILE A 69 0.21 -0.54 4.93
N LEU A 70 0.55 0.62 5.50
CA LEU A 70 -0.41 1.51 6.13
C LEU A 70 -0.73 2.65 5.16
N ILE A 71 -2.00 2.79 4.81
CA ILE A 71 -2.50 3.81 3.89
C ILE A 71 -3.37 4.79 4.67
N LYS A 72 -3.01 6.06 4.60
CA LYS A 72 -3.70 7.18 5.23
C LYS A 72 -4.22 8.17 4.19
N ASN A 73 -5.11 9.05 4.61
CA ASN A 73 -5.79 10.05 3.77
C ASN A 73 -6.64 9.43 2.65
N VAL A 74 -7.22 8.25 2.92
CA VAL A 74 -8.14 7.57 2.00
C VAL A 74 -9.44 7.34 2.76
N LYS A 75 -10.52 8.03 2.36
CA LYS A 75 -11.77 8.10 3.12
C LYS A 75 -12.66 6.86 2.98
N GLU A 76 -12.48 6.08 1.92
CA GLU A 76 -13.39 5.01 1.55
C GLU A 76 -12.68 3.86 0.83
N LYS A 77 -13.25 2.66 0.98
CA LYS A 77 -12.69 1.43 0.42
C LYS A 77 -12.57 1.48 -1.11
N GLU A 78 -13.48 2.13 -1.82
CA GLU A 78 -13.38 2.24 -3.29
C GLU A 78 -12.13 3.01 -3.72
N THR A 79 -11.85 4.13 -3.06
CA THR A 79 -10.63 4.93 -3.31
C THR A 79 -9.36 4.12 -3.00
N LEU A 80 -9.38 3.33 -1.92
CA LEU A 80 -8.28 2.42 -1.60
C LEU A 80 -8.04 1.41 -2.74
N LEU A 81 -9.09 0.76 -3.24
CA LEU A 81 -8.95 -0.25 -4.30
C LEU A 81 -8.41 0.38 -5.59
N LYS A 82 -8.81 1.62 -5.92
CA LYS A 82 -8.24 2.38 -7.06
C LYS A 82 -6.75 2.63 -6.87
N VAL A 83 -6.33 3.13 -5.71
CA VAL A 83 -4.91 3.33 -5.37
C VAL A 83 -4.11 2.04 -5.51
N LEU A 84 -4.61 0.94 -4.95
CA LEU A 84 -3.94 -0.37 -5.05
C LEU A 84 -3.85 -0.88 -6.49
N SER A 85 -4.90 -0.67 -7.28
CA SER A 85 -4.93 -1.08 -8.68
C SER A 85 -3.88 -0.34 -9.49
N GLU A 86 -3.81 0.98 -9.33
CA GLU A 86 -2.81 1.80 -10.01
C GLU A 86 -1.37 1.49 -9.58
N LEU A 87 -1.15 1.13 -8.32
CA LEU A 87 0.17 0.77 -7.82
C LEU A 87 0.60 -0.63 -8.30
N LEU A 88 -0.30 -1.61 -8.30
CA LEU A 88 0.06 -3.03 -8.43
C LEU A 88 -0.16 -3.63 -9.81
N LEU A 89 -1.01 -3.03 -10.64
CA LEU A 89 -1.30 -3.49 -12.01
C LEU A 89 -0.50 -2.65 -13.02
#